data_AF-A0A194Q0D9-F1
#
_entry.id   AF-A0A194Q0D9-F1
#
_cell.length_a   1.000
_cell.length_b   1.000
_cell.length_c   1.000
_cell.angle_alpha   90.00
_cell.angle_beta   90.00
_cell.angle_gamma   90.00
#
_symmetry.space_group_name_H-M   'P 1'
#
loop_
_entity.id
_entity.type
_entity.pdbx_description
1 polymer ?
#
loop_
_entity_poly.entity_id
_entity_poly.type
_entity_poly.pdbx_seq_one_letter_code
_entity_poly.pdbx_strand_id
1 'polypeptide(L)' 'MGAGIDSSTSRGENVGDLIEETLQCLERYGGPDAFINIKYMIPTYESCMQN' A
#
# COMPACT_ATOMS: atom_id res chain seq x y z
N MET A 1 24.87 -17.26 -2.09
CA MET A 1 25.43 -16.99 -0.74
C MET A 1 25.55 -15.50 -0.57
N GLY A 2 24.82 -14.93 0.39
CA GLY A 2 24.92 -13.50 0.72
C GLY A 2 23.65 -13.01 1.40
N ALA A 3 23.53 -13.35 2.69
CA ALA A 3 22.63 -12.79 3.71
C ALA A 3 21.17 -12.53 3.30
N GLY A 4 20.18 -13.25 3.83
CA GLY A 4 19.96 -13.24 5.28
C GLY A 4 19.58 -11.85 5.80
N ILE A 5 19.24 -10.89 4.94
CA ILE A 5 18.43 -9.74 5.32
C ILE A 5 16.98 -10.21 5.24
N ASP A 6 16.58 -10.89 6.31
CA ASP A 6 15.25 -10.66 6.84
C ASP A 6 15.18 -9.14 7.06
N SER A 7 14.79 -8.38 6.04
CA SER A 7 14.35 -7.01 6.22
C SER A 7 12.97 -7.10 6.87
N SER A 8 12.93 -7.64 8.08
CA SER A 8 12.10 -7.10 9.14
C SER A 8 12.57 -5.66 9.42
N THR A 9 12.56 -4.80 8.40
CA THR A 9 12.30 -3.39 8.62
C THR A 9 10.93 -3.41 9.27
N SER A 10 10.89 -2.95 10.50
CA SER A 10 9.67 -2.90 11.27
C SER A 10 8.64 -2.14 10.43
N ARG A 11 7.49 -2.75 10.19
CA ARG A 11 6.33 -2.10 9.55
C ARG A 11 6.20 -0.67 10.09
N GLY A 12 6.45 0.32 9.24
CA GLY A 12 6.36 1.74 9.59
C GLY A 12 7.66 2.53 9.77
N GLU A 13 8.84 1.99 9.44
CA GLU A 13 10.08 2.79 9.49
C GLU A 13 10.23 3.80 8.33
N ASN A 14 9.57 3.58 7.19
CA ASN A 14 9.55 4.52 6.07
C ASN A 14 8.15 5.06 5.79
N VAL A 15 8.07 6.36 5.52
CA VAL A 15 6.80 7.03 5.17
C VAL A 15 6.14 6.42 3.92
N GLY A 16 6.94 5.91 2.97
CA GLY A 16 6.43 5.24 1.79
C GLY A 16 5.60 4.01 2.13
N ASP A 17 6.13 3.14 3.01
CA ASP A 17 5.42 1.94 3.45
C ASP A 17 4.13 2.29 4.20
N LEU A 18 4.15 3.32 5.07
CA LEU A 18 2.97 3.78 5.78
C LEU A 18 1.88 4.33 4.85
N ILE A 19 2.27 5.07 3.80
CA ILE A 19 1.34 5.57 2.79
C ILE A 19 0.70 4.39 2.07
N GLU A 20 1.49 3.43 1.61
CA GLU A 20 0.99 2.25 0.90
C GLU A 20 0.03 1.43 1.79
N GLU A 21 0.40 1.12 3.04
CA GLU A 21 -0.47 0.40 3.97
C GLU A 21 -1.78 1.15 4.25
N THR A 22 -1.71 2.47 4.34
CA THR A 22 -2.90 3.31 4.54
C THR A 22 -3.82 3.27 3.32
N LEU A 23 -3.28 3.41 2.11
CA LEU A 23 -4.07 3.36 0.88
C LEU A 23 -4.72 1.99 0.68
N GLN A 24 -4.02 0.91 1.00
CA GLN A 24 -4.59 -0.44 1.00
C GLN A 24 -5.76 -0.59 1.98
N CYS A 25 -5.63 -0.03 3.19
CA CYS A 25 -6.73 -0.03 4.16
C CYS A 25 -7.93 0.78 3.64
N LEU A 26 -7.68 1.95 3.04
CA LEU A 26 -8.72 2.79 2.46
C LEU A 26 -9.43 2.09 1.29
N GLU A 27 -8.70 1.42 0.40
CA GLU A 27 -9.29 0.62 -0.67
C GLU A 27 -10.12 -0.54 -0.10
N ARG A 28 -9.61 -1.22 0.94
CA ARG A 28 -10.28 -2.38 1.56
C ARG A 28 -11.59 -2.05 2.25
N TYR A 29 -11.67 -0.90 2.92
CA TYR A 29 -12.79 -0.57 3.79
C TYR A 29 -13.57 0.66 3.32
N GLY A 30 -13.11 1.36 2.29
CA GLY A 30 -13.71 2.61 1.78
C GLY A 30 -14.92 2.43 0.87
N GLY A 31 -15.30 1.19 0.53
CA GLY A 31 -16.45 0.87 -0.31
C GLY A 31 -16.11 0.67 -1.80
N PRO A 32 -17.13 0.44 -2.64
CA PRO A 32 -16.94 -0.02 -4.03
C PRO A 32 -16.20 0.99 -4.92
N ASP A 33 -16.32 2.28 -4.64
CA ASP A 33 -15.69 3.35 -5.44
C ASP A 33 -14.34 3.81 -4.86
N ALA A 34 -13.84 3.17 -3.79
CA ALA A 34 -12.61 3.59 -3.13
C ALA A 34 -11.41 3.58 -4.07
N PHE A 35 -11.24 2.50 -4.85
CA PHE A 35 -10.14 2.40 -5.81
C PHE A 35 -10.16 3.53 -6.85
N ILE A 36 -11.31 3.83 -7.46
CA ILE A 36 -11.43 4.88 -8.48
C ILE A 36 -11.07 6.25 -7.89
N ASN A 37 -11.56 6.55 -6.68
CA ASN A 37 -11.28 7.81 -6.00
C ASN A 37 -9.79 7.92 -5.60
N ILE A 38 -9.17 6.84 -5.12
CA ILE A 38 -7.74 6.81 -4.79
C ILE A 38 -6.91 6.99 -6.07
N LYS A 39 -7.21 6.25 -7.14
CA LYS A 39 -6.49 6.33 -8.43
C LYS A 39 -6.62 7.71 -9.08
N TYR A 40 -7.74 8.40 -8.87
CA TYR A 40 -7.93 9.78 -9.34
C TYR A 40 -7.01 10.77 -8.63
N MET A 41 -6.82 10.61 -7.32
CA MET A 41 -5.95 11.49 -6.52
C MET A 41 -4.48 11.12 -6.65
N ILE A 42 -4.18 9.83 -6.76
CA ILE A 42 -2.83 9.25 -6.74
C ILE A 42 -2.71 8.32 -7.95
N PRO A 43 -2.33 8.82 -9.13
CA PRO A 43 -2.34 8.04 -10.36
C PRO A 43 -1.37 6.84 -10.35
N THR A 44 -0.34 6.89 -9.50
CA THR A 44 0.66 5.83 -9.32
C THR A 44 0.23 4.71 -8.39
N TYR A 45 -0.89 4.83 -7.65
CA TYR A 45 -1.37 3.76 -6.77
C TYR A 45 -1.88 2.56 -7.58
N GLU A 46 -1.52 1.34 -7.20
CA GLU A 46 -1.99 0.11 -7.84
C GLU A 46 -2.93 -0.65 -6.89
N SER A 47 -4.00 -1.25 -7.44
CA SER A 47 -5.03 -1.91 -6.61
C SER A 47 -4.42 -3.08 -5.85
N CYS A 48 -4.67 -3.14 -4.54
CA CYS A 48 -4.24 -4.28 -3.72
C CYS A 48 -5.24 -5.45 -3.75
N MET A 49 -6.37 -5.30 -4.44
CA MET A 49 -7.38 -6.34 -4.61
C MET A 49 -7.31 -7.04 -5.97
N GLN A 50 -6.72 -6.40 -6.98
CA GLN A 50 -6.51 -6.98 -8.31
C GLN A 50 -5.19 -7.75 -8.34
N ASN A 51 -5.16 -8.95 -7.76
CA ASN A 51 -4.04 -9.89 -7.87
C ASN A 51 -4.49 -11.22 -8.49
#